data_AF-A0A8J5HIX1-F1
#
_entry.id   AF-A0A8J5HIX1-F1
#
_cell.length_a   1.000
_cell.length_b   1.000
_cell.length_c   1.000
_cell.angle_alpha   90.00
_cell.angle_beta   90.00
_cell.angle_gamma   90.00
#
_symmetry.space_group_name_H-M   'P 1'
#
loop_
_entity.id
_entity.type
_entity.pdbx_description
1 polymer ?
#
loop_
_entity_poly.entity_id
_entity_poly.type
_entity_poly.pdbx_seq_one_letter_code
_entity_poly.pdbx_strand_id
1 'polypeptide(L)'
;MFIDAFSVEPVPAELRHKDCVICLPSNSCMIRSSLVKNAQEVNSVAELYFQVEQDVGIESTRLEVIINLFSKIIENHSSISLGNAPCKETSESLDDKSFESYRSGLKAEKLEKAPSLLYETANYWDEIVNKRYLFDVWKLEAEELKSIKKSEVIDWYNKYLRLESSKCRRLSVHVWGSKTNYKEEAVLLSKLGEVIQDVALFKSTSNFYLSLC
;
A
#
# COMPACT_ATOMS: atom_id res chain seq x y z
N MET A 1 -37.73 3.42 0.05
CA MET A 1 -38.54 3.04 -1.13
C MET A 1 -38.03 1.76 -1.83
N PHE A 2 -37.18 0.93 -1.20
CA PHE A 2 -36.62 -0.30 -1.80
C PHE A 2 -36.78 -1.57 -0.93
N ILE A 3 -37.46 -1.48 0.22
CA ILE A 3 -37.51 -2.59 1.19
C ILE A 3 -38.46 -3.71 0.72
N ASP A 4 -39.46 -3.41 -0.12
CA ASP A 4 -40.52 -4.37 -0.48
C ASP A 4 -40.35 -5.02 -1.87
N ALA A 5 -39.24 -4.77 -2.59
CA ALA A 5 -39.09 -5.20 -3.98
C ALA A 5 -38.39 -6.56 -4.16
N PHE A 6 -37.73 -7.09 -3.13
CA PHE A 6 -36.97 -8.33 -3.21
C PHE A 6 -37.49 -9.34 -2.19
N SER A 7 -38.23 -10.35 -2.65
CA SER A 7 -38.81 -11.43 -1.84
C SER A 7 -37.78 -12.50 -1.39
N VAL A 8 -36.49 -12.24 -1.55
CA VAL A 8 -35.41 -13.20 -1.28
C VAL A 8 -34.73 -12.81 0.02
N GLU A 9 -34.53 -13.79 0.91
CA GLU A 9 -33.78 -13.56 2.13
C GLU A 9 -32.34 -13.13 1.79
N PRO A 10 -31.85 -12.04 2.41
CA PRO A 10 -30.49 -11.59 2.17
C PRO A 10 -29.50 -12.65 2.67
N VAL A 11 -28.35 -12.77 1.99
CA VAL A 11 -27.29 -13.67 2.42
C VAL A 11 -26.92 -13.36 3.89
N PRO A 12 -26.95 -14.37 4.79
CA PRO A 12 -26.57 -14.22 6.20
C PRO A 12 -25.19 -13.56 6.33
N ALA A 13 -25.02 -12.70 7.33
CA ALA A 13 -23.80 -11.90 7.49
C ALA A 13 -22.53 -12.76 7.57
N GLU A 14 -22.65 -13.97 8.12
CA GLU A 14 -21.59 -14.95 8.30
C GLU A 14 -21.12 -15.58 6.98
N LEU A 15 -22.01 -15.64 5.99
CA LEU A 15 -21.73 -16.20 4.67
C LEU A 15 -21.30 -15.14 3.65
N ARG A 16 -21.31 -13.86 4.03
CA ARG A 16 -20.81 -12.78 3.17
C ARG A 16 -19.29 -12.87 3.07
N HIS A 17 -18.78 -12.47 1.91
CA HIS A 17 -17.35 -12.41 1.68
C HIS A 17 -16.66 -11.49 2.68
N LYS A 18 -15.60 -11.99 3.32
CA LYS A 18 -14.71 -11.23 4.18
C LYS A 18 -13.36 -11.07 3.49
N ASP A 19 -12.90 -9.83 3.42
CA ASP A 19 -11.55 -9.52 2.99
C ASP A 19 -10.59 -9.87 4.12
N CYS A 20 -9.62 -10.73 3.83
CA CYS A 20 -8.63 -11.20 4.80
C CYS A 20 -7.24 -10.80 4.31
N VAL A 21 -6.65 -9.81 4.99
CA VAL A 21 -5.27 -9.38 4.74
C VAL A 21 -4.36 -10.05 5.76
N ILE A 22 -3.29 -10.70 5.31
CA ILE A 22 -2.30 -11.35 6.18
C ILE A 22 -1.59 -10.30 7.04
N CYS A 23 -1.48 -10.52 8.34
CA CYS A 23 -0.61 -9.77 9.23
C CYS A 23 0.82 -10.28 9.06
N LEU A 24 1.66 -9.56 8.33
CA LEU A 24 3.09 -9.88 8.25
C LEU A 24 3.74 -9.72 9.63
N PRO A 25 4.67 -10.60 10.01
CA PRO A 25 5.38 -10.47 11.28
C PRO A 25 6.14 -9.14 11.36
N SER A 26 6.12 -8.51 12.53
CA SER A 26 6.88 -7.28 12.79
C SER A 26 8.39 -7.50 12.59
N ASN A 27 9.09 -6.50 12.04
CA ASN A 27 10.52 -6.56 11.73
C ASN A 27 10.92 -7.71 10.79
N SER A 28 10.02 -8.09 9.87
CA SER A 28 10.30 -9.17 8.92
C SER A 28 10.39 -8.66 7.49
N CYS A 29 11.34 -9.26 6.76
CA CYS A 29 11.41 -9.18 5.32
C CYS A 29 11.08 -10.57 4.78
N MET A 30 9.94 -10.71 4.13
CA MET A 30 9.50 -11.93 3.47
C MET A 30 9.87 -11.88 2.00
N ILE A 31 10.34 -12.98 1.44
CA ILE A 31 10.85 -13.02 0.06
C ILE A 31 10.22 -14.18 -0.68
N ARG A 32 9.65 -13.89 -1.84
CA ARG A 32 9.12 -14.89 -2.76
C ARG A 32 9.85 -14.78 -4.09
N SER A 33 10.42 -15.87 -4.57
CA SER A 33 11.05 -15.92 -5.90
C SER A 33 10.45 -17.01 -6.77
N SER A 34 9.98 -16.66 -7.96
CA SER A 34 9.41 -17.60 -8.93
C SER A 34 9.93 -17.34 -10.33
N LEU A 35 9.88 -18.34 -11.20
CA LEU A 35 10.06 -18.12 -12.63
C LEU A 35 8.76 -17.59 -13.26
N VAL A 36 8.89 -16.83 -14.33
CA VAL A 36 7.78 -16.48 -15.21
C VAL A 36 7.08 -17.74 -15.69
N LYS A 37 5.75 -17.69 -15.77
CA LYS A 37 4.95 -18.79 -16.33
C LYS A 37 5.09 -18.85 -17.85
N ASN A 38 5.30 -17.71 -18.50
CA ASN A 38 5.49 -17.63 -19.94
C ASN A 38 6.95 -17.92 -20.29
N ALA A 39 7.21 -19.02 -20.99
CA ALA A 39 8.57 -19.41 -21.41
C ALA A 39 9.23 -18.40 -22.37
N GLN A 40 8.46 -17.54 -23.04
CA GLN A 40 8.99 -16.51 -23.93
C GLN A 40 9.34 -15.21 -23.21
N GLU A 41 8.86 -15.00 -21.99
CA GLU A 41 9.15 -13.79 -21.23
C GLU A 41 10.57 -13.86 -20.67
N VAL A 42 11.46 -13.03 -21.21
CA VAL A 42 12.86 -12.96 -20.78
C VAL A 42 13.07 -11.92 -19.68
N ASN A 43 12.11 -11.02 -19.49
CA ASN A 43 12.21 -9.97 -18.50
C ASN A 43 11.91 -10.52 -17.10
N SER A 44 12.56 -9.90 -16.13
CA SER A 44 12.29 -10.15 -14.71
C SER A 44 11.60 -8.92 -14.12
N VAL A 45 10.72 -9.13 -13.16
CA VAL A 45 10.03 -8.07 -12.42
C VAL A 45 10.18 -8.32 -10.93
N ALA A 46 10.30 -7.25 -10.17
CA ALA A 46 10.25 -7.29 -8.71
C ALA A 46 9.20 -6.31 -8.22
N GLU A 47 8.41 -6.74 -7.25
CA GLU A 47 7.43 -5.92 -6.56
C GLU A 47 7.74 -5.92 -5.06
N LEU A 48 7.78 -4.72 -4.49
CA LEU A 48 8.07 -4.52 -3.08
C LEU A 48 6.83 -3.97 -2.38
N TYR A 49 6.31 -4.74 -1.44
CA TYR A 49 5.15 -4.39 -0.65
C TYR A 49 5.55 -4.07 0.79
N PHE A 50 5.05 -2.96 1.33
CA PHE A 50 5.21 -2.57 2.72
C PHE A 50 3.84 -2.50 3.39
N GLN A 51 3.68 -3.23 4.49
CA GLN A 51 2.41 -3.29 5.21
C GLN A 51 2.35 -2.29 6.36
N VAL A 52 1.53 -1.25 6.21
CA VAL A 52 1.44 -0.13 7.16
C VAL A 52 0.09 -0.11 7.85
N GLU A 53 0.07 -0.52 9.12
CA GLU A 53 -1.10 -0.62 10.01
C GLU A 53 -2.43 -1.01 9.31
N GLN A 54 -3.58 -0.72 9.93
CA GLN A 54 -4.90 -0.99 9.34
C GLN A 54 -5.61 0.33 9.10
N ASP A 55 -6.31 0.45 7.98
CA ASP A 55 -7.11 1.62 7.63
C ASP A 55 -8.46 1.61 8.39
N VAL A 56 -8.42 1.99 9.67
CA VAL A 56 -9.59 1.98 10.56
C VAL A 56 -10.33 3.33 10.49
N GLY A 57 -11.14 3.50 9.44
CA GLY A 57 -12.09 4.59 9.33
C GLY A 57 -11.44 5.98 9.38
N ILE A 58 -11.99 6.87 10.21
CA ILE A 58 -11.50 8.27 10.27
C ILE A 58 -10.16 8.40 11.02
N GLU A 59 -9.83 7.45 11.89
CA GLU A 59 -8.60 7.49 12.71
C GLU A 59 -7.34 7.31 11.85
N SER A 60 -7.46 6.61 10.71
CA SER A 60 -6.40 6.39 9.75
C SER A 60 -6.29 7.49 8.69
N THR A 61 -7.21 8.46 8.62
CA THR A 61 -7.18 9.51 7.58
C THR A 61 -5.83 10.25 7.56
N ARG A 62 -5.28 10.60 8.73
CA ARG A 62 -3.97 11.26 8.78
C ARG A 62 -2.84 10.37 8.25
N LEU A 63 -2.88 9.08 8.56
CA LEU A 63 -1.90 8.10 8.08
C LEU A 63 -1.98 7.95 6.56
N GLU A 64 -3.19 7.84 6.02
CA GLU A 64 -3.47 7.76 4.59
C GLU A 64 -2.93 8.99 3.85
N VAL A 65 -3.14 10.18 4.40
CA VAL A 65 -2.59 11.41 3.82
C VAL A 65 -1.06 11.42 3.83
N ILE A 66 -0.43 10.94 4.90
CA ILE A 66 1.04 10.84 4.96
C ILE A 66 1.55 9.87 3.88
N ILE A 67 0.88 8.72 3.69
CA ILE A 67 1.21 7.73 2.65
C ILE A 67 1.08 8.38 1.26
N ASN A 68 -0.05 9.03 0.98
CA ASN A 68 -0.31 9.67 -0.31
C ASN A 68 0.69 10.80 -0.60
N LEU A 69 1.04 11.60 0.41
CA LEU A 69 2.06 12.64 0.28
C LEU A 69 3.44 12.06 -0.01
N PHE A 70 3.81 10.98 0.68
CA PHE A 70 5.08 10.28 0.44
C PHE A 70 5.14 9.67 -0.97
N SER A 71 4.07 9.03 -1.42
CA SER A 71 3.95 8.50 -2.79
C SER A 71 4.14 9.60 -3.83
N LYS A 72 3.49 10.76 -3.65
CA LYS A 72 3.65 11.91 -4.54
C LYS A 72 5.09 12.43 -4.59
N ILE A 73 5.78 12.44 -3.45
CA ILE A 73 7.20 12.84 -3.38
C ILE A 73 8.06 11.85 -4.18
N ILE A 74 7.85 10.54 -4.00
CA ILE A 74 8.63 9.51 -4.72
C ILE A 74 8.42 9.59 -6.23
N GLU A 75 7.17 9.67 -6.69
CA GLU A 75 6.82 9.69 -8.12
C GLU A 75 7.58 10.79 -8.88
N ASN A 76 7.75 11.95 -8.26
CA ASN A 76 8.41 13.11 -8.88
C ASN A 76 9.94 13.08 -8.73
N HIS A 77 10.48 12.22 -7.87
CA HIS A 77 11.91 12.07 -7.63
C HIS A 77 12.49 10.81 -8.29
N SER A 78 11.85 10.30 -9.34
CA SER A 78 12.16 9.03 -10.01
C SER A 78 13.58 8.96 -10.62
N SER A 79 14.54 8.75 -9.74
CA SER A 79 15.86 8.15 -9.97
C SER A 79 16.07 7.05 -8.91
N ILE A 80 15.01 6.31 -8.55
CA ILE A 80 15.12 5.21 -7.58
C ILE A 80 15.27 3.92 -8.39
N SER A 81 16.52 3.47 -8.43
CA SER A 81 16.99 2.25 -9.07
C SER A 81 16.25 1.02 -8.53
N LEU A 82 15.88 0.12 -9.45
CA LEU A 82 15.29 -1.18 -9.16
C LEU A 82 16.09 -1.90 -8.06
N GLY A 83 15.42 -2.19 -6.93
CA GLY A 83 15.91 -3.13 -5.93
C GLY A 83 16.20 -2.56 -4.54
N ASN A 84 16.27 -1.23 -4.39
CA ASN A 84 16.41 -0.60 -3.08
C ASN A 84 15.10 0.08 -2.68
N ALA A 85 14.73 -0.01 -1.39
CA ALA A 85 13.61 0.74 -0.83
C ALA A 85 13.69 2.23 -1.22
N PRO A 86 12.56 2.96 -1.32
CA PRO A 86 12.62 4.39 -1.64
C PRO A 86 13.64 5.08 -0.75
N CYS A 87 14.60 5.76 -1.40
CA CYS A 87 15.85 6.14 -0.75
C CYS A 87 15.55 7.16 0.35
N LYS A 88 16.07 6.91 1.56
CA LYS A 88 16.04 7.83 2.70
C LYS A 88 16.51 9.24 2.31
N GLU A 89 17.48 9.29 1.39
CA GLU A 89 18.03 10.51 0.81
C GLU A 89 16.94 11.39 0.20
N THR A 90 15.97 10.83 -0.52
CA THR A 90 14.89 11.60 -1.16
C THR A 90 13.97 12.31 -0.17
N SER A 91 13.76 11.73 1.02
CA SER A 91 12.92 12.35 2.06
C SER A 91 13.69 13.35 2.93
N GLU A 92 14.96 13.10 3.21
CA GLU A 92 15.79 14.00 4.02
C GLU A 92 16.33 15.19 3.21
N SER A 93 16.66 14.99 1.93
CA SER A 93 17.17 16.04 1.04
C SER A 93 16.08 16.93 0.43
N LEU A 94 14.80 16.59 0.64
CA LEU A 94 13.67 17.38 0.17
C LEU A 94 13.71 18.75 0.85
N ASP A 95 13.87 19.86 0.13
CA ASP A 95 13.81 21.17 0.76
C ASP A 95 12.36 21.55 1.15
N ASP A 96 12.21 22.49 2.09
CA ASP A 96 10.90 22.86 2.63
C ASP A 96 9.98 23.49 1.56
N LYS A 97 10.54 24.15 0.54
CA LYS A 97 9.76 24.74 -0.55
C LYS A 97 9.20 23.65 -1.46
N SER A 98 10.00 22.63 -1.79
CA SER A 98 9.52 21.45 -2.54
C SER A 98 8.44 20.71 -1.77
N PHE A 99 8.64 20.47 -0.47
CA PHE A 99 7.62 19.87 0.41
C PHE A 99 6.29 20.64 0.39
N GLU A 100 6.33 21.96 0.58
CA GLU A 100 5.13 22.79 0.54
C GLU A 100 4.45 22.80 -0.84
N SER A 101 5.22 22.70 -1.92
CA SER A 101 4.68 22.53 -3.28
C SER A 101 3.92 21.22 -3.42
N TYR A 102 4.48 20.09 -2.95
CA TYR A 102 3.78 18.79 -2.99
C TYR A 102 2.53 18.78 -2.10
N ARG A 103 2.62 19.34 -0.89
CA ARG A 103 1.50 19.43 0.05
C ARG A 103 0.36 20.28 -0.49
N SER A 104 0.67 21.45 -1.04
CA SER A 104 -0.34 22.35 -1.62
C SER A 104 -0.93 21.78 -2.91
N GLY A 105 -0.12 21.14 -3.76
CA GLY A 105 -0.58 20.45 -4.97
C GLY A 105 -1.54 19.31 -4.65
N LEU A 106 -1.18 18.42 -3.72
CA LEU A 106 -2.05 17.31 -3.30
C LEU A 106 -3.34 17.82 -2.67
N LYS A 107 -3.29 18.91 -1.89
CA LYS A 107 -4.50 19.52 -1.32
C LYS A 107 -5.42 20.09 -2.40
N ALA A 108 -4.85 20.75 -3.42
CA ALA A 108 -5.63 21.26 -4.54
C ALA A 108 -6.30 20.13 -5.34
N GLU A 109 -5.57 19.04 -5.56
CA GLU A 109 -6.06 17.81 -6.20
C GLU A 109 -7.25 17.21 -5.42
N LYS A 110 -7.15 17.10 -4.09
CA LYS A 110 -8.25 16.60 -3.23
C LYS A 110 -9.50 17.51 -3.23
N LEU A 111 -9.34 18.81 -3.48
CA LEU A 111 -10.45 19.77 -3.52
C LEU A 111 -10.95 20.05 -4.94
N GLU A 112 -10.32 19.45 -5.96
CA GLU A 112 -10.75 19.61 -7.34
C GLU A 112 -12.13 19.01 -7.53
N LYS A 113 -12.99 19.74 -8.25
CA LYS A 113 -14.32 19.24 -8.57
C LYS A 113 -14.16 18.06 -9.53
N ALA A 114 -14.84 16.96 -9.23
CA ALA A 114 -14.88 15.80 -10.11
C ALA A 114 -15.19 16.24 -11.57
N PRO A 115 -14.30 15.92 -12.53
CA PRO A 115 -14.43 16.40 -13.90
C PRO A 115 -15.59 15.74 -14.66
N SER A 116 -16.11 14.63 -14.14
CA SER A 116 -17.23 13.90 -14.72
C SER A 116 -18.01 13.12 -13.65
N LEU A 117 -19.25 12.78 -13.98
CA LEU A 117 -20.08 11.90 -13.16
C LEU A 117 -19.42 10.53 -12.94
N LEU A 118 -18.70 10.02 -13.95
CA LEU A 118 -18.00 8.74 -13.84
C LEU A 118 -16.90 8.80 -12.77
N TYR A 119 -16.12 9.88 -12.75
CA TYR A 119 -15.07 10.08 -11.75
C TYR A 119 -15.66 10.21 -10.34
N GLU A 120 -16.73 11.00 -10.20
CA GLU A 120 -17.42 11.15 -8.91
C GLU A 120 -18.02 9.80 -8.42
N THR A 121 -18.63 9.05 -9.34
CA THR A 121 -19.21 7.73 -9.02
C THR A 121 -18.12 6.74 -8.63
N ALA A 122 -16.96 6.75 -9.31
CA ALA A 122 -15.83 5.89 -8.96
C ALA A 122 -15.34 6.16 -7.54
N ASN A 123 -15.18 7.43 -7.16
CA ASN A 123 -14.76 7.80 -5.80
C ASN A 123 -15.73 7.29 -4.72
N TYR A 124 -17.05 7.46 -4.93
CA TYR A 124 -18.03 6.90 -3.99
C TYR A 124 -18.06 5.36 -4.01
N TRP A 125 -17.82 4.76 -5.17
CA TRP A 125 -17.80 3.31 -5.31
C TRP A 125 -16.61 2.71 -4.55
N ASP A 126 -15.44 3.35 -4.55
CA ASP A 126 -14.29 2.94 -3.75
C ASP A 126 -14.62 2.94 -2.26
N GLU A 127 -15.34 3.94 -1.74
CA GLU A 127 -15.78 3.96 -0.34
C GLU A 127 -16.74 2.81 0.01
N ILE A 128 -17.57 2.40 -0.95
CA ILE A 128 -18.53 1.30 -0.79
C ILE A 128 -17.81 -0.05 -0.84
N VAL A 129 -16.94 -0.26 -1.83
CA VAL A 129 -16.20 -1.51 -2.02
C VAL A 129 -15.24 -1.75 -0.87
N ASN A 130 -14.54 -0.69 -0.42
CA ASN A 130 -13.67 -0.75 0.74
C ASN A 130 -14.43 -0.70 2.08
N LYS A 131 -15.76 -0.54 2.05
CA LYS A 131 -16.67 -0.53 3.21
C LYS A 131 -16.29 0.49 4.29
N ARG A 132 -15.62 1.56 3.88
CA ARG A 132 -15.29 2.70 4.75
C ARG A 132 -16.47 3.65 4.87
N TYR A 133 -17.27 3.76 3.80
CA TYR A 133 -18.43 4.63 3.70
C TYR A 133 -18.14 6.10 4.06
N LEU A 134 -16.89 6.54 3.87
CA LEU A 134 -16.46 7.89 4.22
C LEU A 134 -16.54 8.77 2.96
N PHE A 135 -17.75 9.08 2.53
CA PHE A 135 -17.99 9.78 1.25
C PHE A 135 -17.40 11.20 1.18
N ASP A 136 -17.10 11.81 2.33
CA ASP A 136 -16.43 13.11 2.44
C ASP A 136 -14.92 12.99 2.74
N VAL A 137 -14.31 11.82 2.50
CA VAL A 137 -12.89 11.55 2.82
C VAL A 137 -11.95 12.59 2.23
N TRP A 138 -12.18 13.03 0.99
CA TRP A 138 -11.33 14.04 0.35
C TRP A 138 -11.31 15.38 1.11
N LYS A 139 -12.41 15.75 1.81
CA LYS A 139 -12.48 16.98 2.61
C LYS A 139 -11.64 16.80 3.86
N LEU A 140 -11.76 15.65 4.51
CA LEU A 140 -10.99 15.32 5.71
C LEU A 140 -9.50 15.25 5.40
N GLU A 141 -9.11 14.61 4.29
CA GLU A 141 -7.73 14.58 3.82
C GLU A 141 -7.19 15.98 3.53
N ALA A 142 -7.98 16.84 2.87
CA ALA A 142 -7.59 18.23 2.60
C ALA A 142 -7.43 19.08 3.87
N GLU A 143 -8.17 18.77 4.94
CA GLU A 143 -8.00 19.38 6.26
C GLU A 143 -6.73 18.89 6.95
N GLU A 144 -6.49 17.58 6.98
CA GLU A 144 -5.27 16.98 7.53
C GLU A 144 -4.00 17.56 6.85
N LEU A 145 -4.03 17.70 5.52
CA LEU A 145 -2.96 18.30 4.71
C LEU A 145 -2.57 19.73 5.14
N LYS A 146 -3.44 20.48 5.82
CA LYS A 146 -3.10 21.83 6.31
C LYS A 146 -2.07 21.80 7.43
N SER A 147 -2.08 20.73 8.23
CA SER A 147 -1.31 20.64 9.48
C SER A 147 -0.13 19.68 9.42
N ILE A 148 -0.08 18.80 8.41
CA ILE A 148 1.01 17.83 8.25
C ILE A 148 2.34 18.54 8.02
N LYS A 149 3.34 18.07 8.77
CA LYS A 149 4.72 18.55 8.71
C LYS A 149 5.62 17.56 7.99
N LYS A 150 6.68 18.07 7.36
CA LYS A 150 7.73 17.26 6.73
C LYS A 150 8.34 16.23 7.70
N SER A 151 8.53 16.61 8.96
CA SER A 151 9.05 15.70 9.99
C SER A 151 8.17 14.47 10.20
N GLU A 152 6.84 14.61 10.10
CA GLU A 152 5.93 13.48 10.28
C GLU A 152 6.04 12.46 9.13
N VAL A 153 6.28 12.93 7.91
CA VAL A 153 6.53 12.05 6.76
C VAL A 153 7.86 11.30 6.93
N ILE A 154 8.90 11.99 7.42
CA ILE A 154 10.20 11.38 7.73
C ILE A 154 10.08 10.36 8.87
N ASP A 155 9.34 10.69 9.93
CA ASP A 155 9.10 9.79 11.05
C ASP A 155 8.33 8.55 10.61
N TRP A 156 7.31 8.73 9.77
CA TRP A 156 6.57 7.62 9.16
C TRP A 156 7.48 6.73 8.30
N TYR A 157 8.33 7.32 7.46
CA TYR A 157 9.31 6.59 6.66
C TYR A 157 10.24 5.74 7.55
N ASN A 158 10.85 6.38 8.55
CA ASN A 158 11.76 5.73 9.48
C ASN A 158 11.06 4.63 10.29
N LYS A 159 9.76 4.78 10.56
CA LYS A 159 8.98 3.81 11.31
C LYS A 159 8.58 2.61 10.47
N TYR A 160 8.10 2.79 9.24
CA TYR A 160 7.46 1.69 8.50
C TYR A 160 8.25 1.15 7.30
N LEU A 161 9.17 1.92 6.73
CA LEU A 161 9.89 1.54 5.51
C LEU A 161 11.36 1.16 5.77
N ARG A 162 11.93 1.67 6.86
CA ARG A 162 13.32 1.41 7.22
C ARG A 162 13.51 -0.01 7.76
N LEU A 163 14.47 -0.75 7.22
CA LEU A 163 14.69 -2.16 7.56
C LEU A 163 15.09 -2.39 9.02
N GLU A 164 15.76 -1.42 9.64
CA GLU A 164 16.14 -1.54 11.05
C GLU A 164 14.97 -1.24 12.01
N SER A 165 13.81 -0.83 11.49
CA SER A 165 12.65 -0.52 12.32
C SER A 165 11.88 -1.78 12.71
N SER A 166 11.56 -1.89 14.00
CA SER A 166 10.72 -2.97 14.53
C SER A 166 9.30 -2.99 13.95
N LYS A 167 8.84 -1.88 13.36
CA LYS A 167 7.53 -1.72 12.73
C LYS A 167 7.55 -1.97 11.21
N CYS A 168 8.72 -2.19 10.62
CA CYS A 168 8.84 -2.50 9.21
C CYS A 168 8.35 -3.93 8.93
N ARG A 169 7.43 -4.04 7.96
CA ARG A 169 6.84 -5.30 7.50
C ARG A 169 6.88 -5.29 5.99
N ARG A 170 7.76 -6.09 5.41
CA ARG A 170 8.08 -6.04 3.98
C ARG A 170 7.89 -7.39 3.32
N LEU A 171 7.29 -7.40 2.14
CA LEU A 171 7.22 -8.56 1.25
C LEU A 171 7.85 -8.17 -0.10
N SER A 172 8.90 -8.90 -0.49
CA SER A 172 9.56 -8.74 -1.78
C SER A 172 9.22 -9.93 -2.68
N VAL A 173 8.54 -9.68 -3.78
CA VAL A 173 8.18 -10.70 -4.77
C VAL A 173 9.03 -10.50 -6.02
N HIS A 174 9.81 -11.51 -6.36
CA HIS A 174 10.67 -11.52 -7.54
C HIS A 174 10.16 -12.58 -8.52
N VAL A 175 9.85 -12.15 -9.73
CA VAL A 175 9.49 -13.02 -10.84
C VAL A 175 10.60 -12.94 -11.88
N TRP A 176 11.32 -14.03 -12.06
CA TRP A 176 12.51 -14.12 -12.90
C TRP A 176 12.17 -14.58 -14.30
N GLY A 177 12.73 -13.90 -15.30
CA GLY A 177 12.59 -14.25 -16.71
C GLY A 177 13.06 -15.66 -17.02
N SER A 178 12.55 -16.22 -18.12
CA SER A 178 12.71 -17.63 -18.46
C SER A 178 14.16 -18.06 -18.70
N LYS A 179 15.04 -17.10 -19.03
CA LYS A 179 16.47 -17.33 -19.28
C LYS A 179 17.36 -16.90 -18.10
N THR A 180 16.77 -16.39 -17.02
CA THR A 180 17.53 -15.87 -15.88
C THR A 180 17.92 -17.00 -14.93
N ASN A 181 19.22 -17.18 -14.70
CA ASN A 181 19.69 -18.09 -13.65
C ASN A 181 19.68 -17.39 -12.29
N TYR A 182 18.50 -17.30 -11.69
CA TYR A 182 18.28 -16.54 -10.45
C TYR A 182 18.74 -17.26 -9.16
N LYS A 183 19.45 -18.39 -9.26
CA LYS A 183 19.82 -19.18 -8.07
C LYS A 183 20.80 -18.42 -7.18
N GLU A 184 21.73 -17.69 -7.77
CA GLU A 184 22.71 -16.89 -7.02
C GLU A 184 22.03 -15.69 -6.35
N GLU A 185 21.16 -14.99 -7.08
CA GLU A 185 20.35 -13.89 -6.55
C GLU A 185 19.38 -14.38 -5.46
N ALA A 186 18.77 -15.55 -5.61
CA ALA A 186 17.92 -16.14 -4.58
C ALA A 186 18.71 -16.41 -3.30
N VAL A 187 19.97 -16.85 -3.39
CA VAL A 187 20.86 -17.02 -2.23
C VAL A 187 21.16 -15.66 -1.59
N LEU A 188 21.45 -14.62 -2.37
CA LEU A 188 21.66 -13.27 -1.84
C LEU A 188 20.40 -12.73 -1.14
N LEU A 189 19.24 -12.87 -1.76
CA LEU A 189 17.96 -12.46 -1.21
C LEU A 189 17.65 -13.22 0.08
N SER A 190 17.94 -14.52 0.16
CA SER A 190 17.71 -15.31 1.39
C SER A 190 18.49 -14.80 2.61
N LYS A 191 19.55 -14.01 2.41
CA LYS A 191 20.28 -13.34 3.50
C LYS A 191 19.58 -12.07 4.01
N LEU A 192 18.67 -11.50 3.22
CA LEU A 192 17.93 -10.28 3.54
C LEU A 192 16.60 -10.56 4.26
N GLY A 193 16.14 -11.80 4.26
CA GLY A 193 14.81 -12.12 4.79
C GLY A 193 14.42 -13.59 4.67
N GLU A 194 13.25 -13.91 5.22
CA GLU A 194 12.68 -15.26 5.23
C GLU A 194 12.07 -15.61 3.88
N VAL A 195 12.44 -16.77 3.32
CA VAL A 195 12.00 -17.20 1.99
C VAL A 195 10.69 -17.98 2.08
N ILE A 196 9.66 -17.49 1.39
CA ILE A 196 8.39 -18.19 1.20
C ILE A 196 8.54 -19.22 0.07
N GLN A 197 8.67 -20.48 0.43
CA GLN A 197 8.70 -21.60 -0.53
C GLN A 197 7.29 -22.04 -0.93
N ASP A 198 6.44 -22.31 0.07
CA ASP A 198 5.06 -22.75 -0.12
C ASP A 198 4.09 -21.63 0.29
N VAL A 199 3.38 -21.10 -0.71
CA VAL A 199 2.42 -20.01 -0.52
C VAL A 199 1.16 -20.50 0.21
N ALA A 200 0.73 -21.74 -0.01
CA ALA A 200 -0.46 -22.29 0.64
C ALA A 200 -0.20 -22.51 2.13
N LEU A 201 0.96 -23.08 2.47
CA LEU A 201 1.38 -23.24 3.86
C LEU A 201 1.47 -21.88 4.55
N PHE A 202 2.20 -20.93 3.94
CA PHE A 202 2.35 -19.58 4.48
C PHE A 202 1.01 -18.90 4.76
N LYS A 203 0.05 -18.97 3.83
CA LYS A 203 -1.30 -18.43 4.02
C LYS A 203 -2.03 -19.12 5.17
N SER A 204 -1.97 -20.46 5.26
CA SER A 204 -2.70 -21.24 6.27
C SER A 204 -2.18 -21.05 7.70
N THR A 205 -0.89 -20.75 7.86
CA THR A 205 -0.25 -20.55 9.18
C THR A 205 -0.18 -19.09 9.60
N SER A 206 -0.61 -18.16 8.74
CA SER A 206 -0.54 -16.73 9.00
C SER A 206 -1.70 -16.24 9.86
N ASN A 207 -1.42 -15.16 10.61
CA ASN A 207 -2.48 -14.36 11.21
C ASN A 207 -3.09 -13.41 10.17
N PHE A 208 -4.34 -13.02 10.36
CA PHE A 208 -5.05 -12.11 9.47
C PHE A 208 -5.59 -10.92 10.25
N TYR A 209 -5.62 -9.75 9.61
CA TYR A 209 -6.32 -8.60 10.16
C TYR A 209 -7.80 -8.92 10.27
N LEU A 210 -8.42 -8.37 11.31
CA LEU A 210 -9.88 -8.43 11.44
C LEU A 210 -10.48 -7.69 10.27
N SER A 211 -11.46 -8.33 9.62
CA SER A 211 -12.27 -7.64 8.63
C SER A 211 -12.98 -6.49 9.34
N LEU A 212 -12.98 -5.30 8.74
CA LEU A 212 -13.70 -4.13 9.25
C LEU A 212 -15.23 -4.25 9.06
N CYS A 213 -15.73 -5.48 8.86
CA CYS A 213 -17.11 -5.87 8.56
C CYS A 213 -17.76 -6.58 9.75
#